data_AF-G4Z1K9-F1
#
_entry.id   AF-G4Z1K9-F1
#
_cell.length_a   1.000
_cell.length_b   1.000
_cell.length_c   1.000
_cell.angle_alpha   90.00
_cell.angle_beta   90.00
_cell.angle_gamma   90.00
#
_symmetry.space_group_name_H-M   'P 1'
#
loop_
_entity.id
_entity.type
_entity.pdbx_description
1 polymer ?
#
loop_
_entity_poly.entity_id
_entity_poly.type
_entity_poly.pdbx_seq_one_letter_code
_entity_poly.pdbx_strand_id
1 'polypeptide(L)'
;MAALPPLAGRSYELRDPTLEELYTGPARALPDEIQQLPAEDTACTFCGVSYFVFAEVQTLQSTVKQYKKVFRVRDFVRFMERERSVARDLRQQITELKDSFEEVVATCSASTKQLGDESEIQRAAKREALDQLQRVQRELMASEEALRELQMLSKQHEEEQKMAHALVEQKLRNEILHLSSQVESCKLLSETQLAEFKQTQERDQLRIRELEAKLVESQSHWTAAERQMITERDVLKQKLLAANERVELESTSAQQLETQLTAIREELARVVSASDTERKANSQMSSEVIQLKYQLQTLEKTRAQLYSENGRFKDEKYKLEDEIKALRVRADQLQGQLSVSTSSTVKVKADYARDLEKLRSEHGVEINRLQRDHGRAIEELKASQNTYLEYLKKETAELQTQGEETSRQAILTLEERVRWMY
;
A
#
# COMPACT_ATOMS: atom_id res chain seq x y z
N MET A 1 -28.87 -70.35 -156.33
CA MET A 1 -29.17 -70.10 -157.76
C MET A 1 -28.43 -71.14 -158.58
N ALA A 2 -29.16 -72.13 -159.08
CA ALA A 2 -28.67 -73.14 -160.01
C ALA A 2 -28.81 -72.61 -161.45
N ALA A 3 -27.85 -72.93 -162.33
CA ALA A 3 -27.96 -72.64 -163.75
C ALA A 3 -27.39 -73.80 -164.59
N LEU A 4 -28.32 -74.52 -165.23
CA LEU A 4 -28.20 -75.19 -166.53
C LEU A 4 -29.46 -74.73 -167.32
N PRO A 5 -29.53 -74.69 -168.68
CA PRO A 5 -28.83 -75.51 -169.70
C PRO A 5 -28.44 -74.65 -170.97
N PRO A 6 -28.21 -75.19 -172.20
CA PRO A 6 -29.32 -75.65 -173.06
C PRO A 6 -29.04 -76.85 -174.00
N LEU A 7 -30.13 -77.58 -174.27
CA LEU A 7 -30.30 -78.54 -175.38
C LEU A 7 -30.69 -77.79 -176.65
N ALA A 8 -30.09 -78.17 -177.79
CA ALA A 8 -30.61 -77.87 -179.11
C ALA A 8 -30.85 -79.19 -179.86
N GLY A 9 -32.13 -79.53 -180.07
CA GLY A 9 -32.57 -80.55 -181.01
C GLY A 9 -33.56 -79.91 -181.98
N ARG A 10 -33.30 -80.01 -183.29
CA ARG A 10 -34.27 -79.71 -184.35
C ARG A 10 -34.94 -81.02 -184.76
N SER A 11 -36.17 -81.23 -184.32
CA SER A 11 -37.13 -82.14 -184.95
C SER A 11 -38.21 -81.28 -185.61
N TYR A 12 -38.49 -81.54 -186.88
CA TYR A 12 -39.49 -80.86 -187.69
C TYR A 12 -40.87 -80.91 -187.02
N GLU A 13 -41.27 -79.82 -186.39
CA GLU A 13 -42.65 -79.59 -185.93
C GLU A 13 -43.47 -79.05 -187.11
N LEU A 14 -44.64 -79.67 -187.31
CA LEU A 14 -45.66 -79.30 -188.30
C LEU A 14 -45.96 -77.80 -188.23
N ARG A 15 -45.72 -77.09 -189.33
CA ARG A 15 -46.15 -75.70 -189.55
C ARG A 15 -47.33 -75.71 -190.52
N ASP A 16 -48.24 -74.75 -190.36
CA ASP A 16 -49.33 -74.53 -191.33
C ASP A 16 -48.77 -74.17 -192.72
N PRO A 17 -49.21 -74.83 -193.81
CA PRO A 17 -48.74 -74.56 -195.17
C PRO A 17 -49.01 -73.13 -195.62
N THR A 18 -48.07 -72.55 -196.37
CA THR A 18 -48.20 -71.19 -196.89
C THR A 18 -49.13 -71.11 -198.11
N LEU A 19 -49.68 -69.92 -198.38
CA LEU A 19 -50.66 -69.69 -199.47
C LEU A 19 -50.14 -70.16 -200.83
N GLU A 20 -48.84 -70.05 -201.06
CA GLU A 20 -48.18 -70.47 -202.31
C GLU A 20 -48.11 -71.99 -202.45
N GLU A 21 -47.93 -72.71 -201.34
CA GLU A 21 -47.89 -74.19 -201.27
C GLU A 21 -49.28 -74.81 -201.42
N LEU A 22 -50.35 -74.07 -201.12
CA LEU A 22 -51.73 -74.48 -201.39
C LEU A 22 -52.06 -74.46 -202.89
N TYR A 23 -51.48 -73.54 -203.67
CA TYR A 23 -51.77 -73.40 -205.10
C TYR A 23 -50.84 -74.21 -206.01
N THR A 24 -49.65 -74.58 -205.54
CA THR A 24 -48.68 -75.32 -206.37
C THR A 24 -48.77 -76.84 -206.28
N GLY A 25 -49.57 -77.38 -205.35
CA GLY A 25 -49.77 -78.83 -205.21
C GLY A 25 -48.49 -79.58 -204.78
N PRO A 26 -48.58 -80.60 -203.93
CA PRO A 26 -47.39 -81.27 -203.41
C PRO A 26 -46.64 -82.00 -204.54
N ALA A 27 -45.40 -81.59 -204.78
CA ALA A 27 -44.44 -82.27 -205.64
C ALA A 27 -43.96 -83.56 -204.96
N ARG A 28 -44.77 -84.63 -205.03
CA ARG A 28 -44.35 -85.99 -204.66
C ARG A 28 -44.62 -86.94 -205.81
N ALA A 29 -43.60 -87.72 -206.14
CA ALA A 29 -43.65 -88.76 -207.15
C ALA A 29 -44.74 -89.78 -206.79
N LEU A 30 -45.65 -90.02 -207.73
CA LEU A 30 -46.71 -91.02 -207.60
C LEU A 30 -46.13 -92.44 -207.50
N PRO A 31 -46.89 -93.41 -206.98
CA PRO A 31 -46.56 -94.83 -207.15
C PRO A 31 -46.32 -95.14 -208.63
N ASP A 32 -45.28 -95.92 -208.92
CA ASP A 32 -44.74 -96.09 -210.29
C ASP A 32 -45.82 -96.50 -211.30
N GLU A 33 -46.82 -97.28 -210.87
CA GLU A 33 -47.91 -97.74 -211.74
C GLU A 33 -48.80 -96.60 -212.28
N ILE A 34 -48.98 -95.52 -211.52
CA ILE A 34 -49.85 -94.38 -211.91
C ILE A 34 -49.05 -93.33 -212.68
N GLN A 35 -47.74 -93.26 -212.45
CA GLN A 35 -46.83 -92.36 -213.15
C GLN A 35 -46.58 -92.76 -214.61
N GLN A 36 -46.76 -94.06 -214.93
CA GLN A 36 -46.60 -94.61 -216.29
C GLN A 36 -47.88 -94.57 -217.13
N LEU A 37 -49.02 -94.18 -216.54
CA LEU A 37 -50.26 -94.04 -217.28
C LEU A 37 -50.26 -92.71 -218.06
N PRO A 38 -50.70 -92.70 -219.33
CA PRO A 38 -50.89 -91.46 -220.06
C PRO A 38 -51.89 -90.57 -219.30
N ALA A 39 -51.71 -89.25 -219.36
CA ALA A 39 -52.47 -88.28 -218.58
C ALA A 39 -54.00 -88.45 -218.72
N GLU A 40 -54.45 -88.98 -219.85
CA GLU A 40 -55.86 -89.25 -220.21
C GLU A 40 -56.52 -90.32 -219.32
N ASP A 41 -55.73 -91.19 -218.67
CA ASP A 41 -56.20 -92.31 -217.82
C ASP A 41 -55.94 -92.09 -216.31
N THR A 42 -55.55 -90.89 -215.90
CA THR A 42 -55.22 -90.56 -214.48
C THR A 42 -56.43 -90.31 -213.59
N ALA A 43 -57.63 -90.38 -214.16
CA ALA A 43 -58.89 -90.36 -213.44
C ALA A 43 -59.65 -91.65 -213.77
N CYS A 44 -60.29 -92.24 -212.76
CA CYS A 44 -61.12 -93.41 -212.99
C CYS A 44 -62.24 -93.04 -213.96
N THR A 45 -62.30 -93.71 -215.11
CA THR A 45 -63.29 -93.44 -216.17
C THR A 45 -64.73 -93.63 -215.71
N PHE A 46 -64.95 -94.39 -214.62
CA PHE A 46 -66.29 -94.67 -214.10
C PHE A 46 -66.82 -93.62 -213.11
N CYS A 47 -65.94 -93.03 -212.28
CA CYS A 47 -66.36 -92.07 -211.25
C CYS A 47 -65.75 -90.68 -211.42
N GLY A 48 -64.83 -90.48 -212.38
CA GLY A 48 -64.16 -89.21 -212.64
C GLY A 48 -63.28 -88.72 -211.49
N VAL A 49 -63.22 -89.44 -210.36
CA VAL A 49 -62.39 -89.07 -209.22
C VAL A 49 -60.97 -89.46 -209.52
N SER A 50 -60.09 -88.48 -209.39
CA SER A 50 -58.67 -88.75 -209.57
C SER A 50 -58.15 -89.65 -208.46
N TYR A 51 -57.37 -90.66 -208.86
CA TYR A 51 -56.65 -91.53 -207.93
C TYR A 51 -55.75 -90.74 -206.96
N PHE A 52 -55.38 -89.48 -207.28
CA PHE A 52 -54.73 -88.53 -206.37
C PHE A 52 -55.51 -88.31 -205.07
N VAL A 53 -56.82 -88.01 -205.17
CA VAL A 53 -57.65 -87.66 -204.01
C VAL A 53 -57.90 -88.88 -203.11
N PHE A 54 -58.02 -90.06 -203.71
CA PHE A 54 -58.25 -91.30 -202.96
C PHE A 54 -57.04 -91.69 -202.09
N ALA A 55 -55.82 -91.54 -202.62
CA ALA A 55 -54.60 -91.79 -201.86
C ALA A 55 -54.47 -90.86 -200.65
N GLU A 56 -54.77 -89.56 -200.82
CA GLU A 56 -54.74 -88.59 -199.72
C GLU A 56 -55.74 -88.94 -198.61
N VAL A 57 -56.98 -89.28 -198.96
CA VAL A 57 -58.01 -89.68 -198.00
C VAL A 57 -57.58 -90.94 -197.23
N GLN A 58 -56.93 -91.89 -197.90
CA GLN A 58 -56.43 -93.10 -197.24
C GLN A 58 -55.27 -92.79 -196.27
N THR A 59 -54.34 -91.90 -196.65
CA THR A 59 -53.30 -91.43 -195.74
C THR A 59 -53.87 -90.69 -194.53
N LEU A 60 -54.86 -89.81 -194.71
CA LEU A 60 -55.53 -89.10 -193.61
C LEU A 60 -56.28 -90.05 -192.66
N GLN A 61 -56.95 -91.08 -193.18
CA GLN A 61 -57.55 -92.10 -192.32
C GLN A 61 -56.50 -92.86 -191.51
N SER A 62 -55.33 -93.12 -192.09
CA SER A 62 -54.23 -93.81 -191.40
C SER A 62 -53.64 -92.96 -190.27
N THR A 63 -53.46 -91.65 -190.48
CA THR A 63 -52.95 -90.73 -189.45
C THR A 63 -53.97 -90.52 -188.33
N VAL A 64 -55.26 -90.39 -188.63
CA VAL A 64 -56.32 -90.32 -187.59
C VAL A 64 -56.37 -91.59 -186.73
N LYS A 65 -56.16 -92.76 -187.33
CA LYS A 65 -56.05 -94.03 -186.58
C LYS A 65 -54.81 -94.07 -185.69
N GLN A 66 -53.67 -93.55 -186.16
CA GLN A 66 -52.46 -93.42 -185.34
C GLN A 66 -52.67 -92.44 -184.18
N TYR A 67 -53.27 -91.27 -184.43
CA TYR A 67 -53.64 -90.33 -183.38
C TYR A 67 -54.57 -90.98 -182.34
N LYS A 68 -55.62 -91.72 -182.74
CA LYS A 68 -56.46 -92.48 -181.80
C LYS A 68 -55.69 -93.54 -180.99
N LYS A 69 -54.63 -94.12 -181.56
CA LYS A 69 -53.77 -95.11 -180.89
C LYS A 69 -52.87 -94.46 -179.84
N VAL A 70 -52.33 -93.28 -180.14
CA VAL A 70 -51.50 -92.45 -179.24
C VAL A 70 -52.36 -91.83 -178.14
N PHE A 71 -53.56 -91.34 -178.49
CA PHE A 71 -54.58 -90.86 -177.56
C PHE A 71 -55.40 -92.00 -176.94
N ARG A 72 -54.87 -93.23 -176.88
CA ARG A 72 -55.52 -94.30 -176.12
C ARG A 72 -55.75 -93.76 -174.71
N VAL A 73 -57.04 -93.61 -174.40
CA VAL A 73 -57.57 -92.92 -173.22
C VAL A 73 -56.81 -93.30 -171.94
N ARG A 74 -56.31 -94.54 -171.84
CA ARG A 74 -55.54 -95.04 -170.71
C ARG A 74 -54.21 -94.31 -170.43
N ASP A 75 -53.40 -93.99 -171.44
CA ASP A 75 -52.09 -93.36 -171.21
C ASP A 75 -52.21 -91.87 -170.89
N PHE A 76 -53.12 -91.17 -171.58
CA PHE A 76 -53.43 -89.77 -171.29
C PHE A 76 -54.11 -89.60 -169.91
N VAL A 77 -55.07 -90.47 -169.56
CA VAL A 77 -55.70 -90.45 -168.23
C VAL A 77 -54.67 -90.73 -167.13
N ARG A 78 -53.79 -91.73 -167.32
CA ARG A 78 -52.72 -92.03 -166.35
C ARG A 78 -51.73 -90.88 -166.20
N PHE A 79 -51.40 -90.18 -167.29
CA PHE A 79 -50.58 -88.96 -167.23
C PHE A 79 -51.30 -87.85 -166.44
N MET A 80 -52.56 -87.58 -166.76
CA MET A 80 -53.37 -86.58 -166.04
C MET A 80 -53.57 -86.92 -164.56
N GLU A 81 -53.69 -88.20 -164.20
CA GLU A 81 -53.76 -88.66 -162.80
C GLU A 81 -52.44 -88.47 -162.07
N ARG A 82 -51.30 -88.72 -162.73
CA ARG A 82 -49.97 -88.43 -162.18
C ARG A 82 -49.77 -86.94 -161.96
N GLU A 83 -50.09 -86.11 -162.95
CA GLU A 83 -50.02 -84.65 -162.83
C GLU A 83 -50.95 -84.13 -161.72
N ARG A 84 -52.16 -84.68 -161.61
CA ARG A 84 -53.07 -84.38 -160.49
C ARG A 84 -52.52 -84.85 -159.14
N SER A 85 -51.80 -85.97 -159.08
CA SER A 85 -51.15 -86.42 -157.85
C SER A 85 -50.02 -85.49 -157.46
N VAL A 86 -49.11 -85.18 -158.39
CA VAL A 86 -48.00 -84.24 -158.18
C VAL A 86 -48.51 -82.86 -157.77
N ALA A 87 -49.58 -82.37 -158.41
CA ALA A 87 -50.21 -81.11 -158.04
C ALA A 87 -50.83 -81.15 -156.63
N ARG A 88 -51.36 -82.31 -156.17
CA ARG A 88 -51.83 -82.48 -154.79
C ARG A 88 -50.66 -82.50 -153.81
N ASP A 89 -49.60 -83.25 -154.10
CA ASP A 89 -48.42 -83.38 -153.25
C ASP A 89 -47.70 -82.03 -153.10
N LEU A 90 -47.56 -81.26 -154.18
CA LEU A 90 -47.00 -79.92 -154.14
C LEU A 90 -47.88 -78.95 -153.33
N ARG A 91 -49.21 -79.03 -153.46
CA ARG A 91 -50.11 -78.23 -152.62
C ARG A 91 -49.96 -78.60 -151.15
N GLN A 92 -49.84 -79.89 -150.84
CA GLN A 92 -49.60 -80.34 -149.47
C GLN A 92 -48.26 -79.82 -148.93
N GLN A 93 -47.17 -79.93 -149.68
CA GLN A 93 -45.86 -79.38 -149.28
C GLN A 93 -45.89 -77.87 -149.08
N ILE A 94 -46.62 -77.14 -149.93
CA ILE A 94 -46.80 -75.69 -149.77
C ILE A 94 -47.56 -75.39 -148.47
N THR A 95 -48.57 -76.18 -148.13
CA THR A 95 -49.31 -76.01 -146.87
C THR A 95 -48.41 -76.33 -145.67
N GLU A 96 -47.71 -77.47 -145.67
CA GLU A 96 -46.77 -77.84 -144.60
C GLU A 96 -45.65 -76.80 -144.40
N LEU A 97 -45.13 -76.24 -145.50
CA LEU A 97 -44.13 -75.17 -145.44
C LEU A 97 -44.72 -73.86 -144.90
N LYS A 98 -45.96 -73.53 -145.25
CA LYS A 98 -46.66 -72.37 -144.69
C LYS A 98 -46.90 -72.54 -143.21
N ASP A 99 -47.40 -73.70 -142.78
CA ASP A 99 -47.70 -73.99 -141.38
C ASP A 99 -46.42 -73.94 -140.53
N SER A 100 -45.32 -74.54 -141.01
CA SER A 100 -44.02 -74.47 -140.32
C SER A 100 -43.44 -73.05 -140.28
N PHE A 101 -43.62 -72.25 -141.34
CA PHE A 101 -43.21 -70.85 -141.32
C PHE A 101 -44.06 -70.02 -140.33
N GLU A 102 -45.38 -70.24 -140.30
CA GLU A 102 -46.29 -69.61 -139.34
C GLU A 102 -45.90 -69.97 -137.90
N GLU A 103 -45.55 -71.23 -137.63
CA GLU A 103 -45.06 -71.68 -136.33
C GLU A 103 -43.76 -70.96 -135.95
N VAL A 104 -42.76 -70.94 -136.83
CA VAL A 104 -41.48 -70.24 -136.57
C VAL A 104 -41.71 -68.75 -136.32
N VAL A 105 -42.56 -68.10 -137.12
CA VAL A 105 -42.90 -66.68 -136.91
C VAL A 105 -43.60 -66.48 -135.56
N ALA A 106 -44.54 -67.36 -135.20
CA ALA A 106 -45.23 -67.30 -133.92
C ALA A 106 -44.24 -67.47 -132.75
N THR A 107 -43.37 -68.48 -132.79
CA THR A 107 -42.34 -68.72 -131.77
C THR A 107 -41.35 -67.55 -131.68
N CYS A 108 -40.81 -67.07 -132.80
CA CYS A 108 -39.92 -65.91 -132.81
C CYS A 108 -40.61 -64.66 -132.26
N SER A 109 -41.89 -64.43 -132.59
CA SER A 109 -42.65 -63.30 -132.06
C SER A 109 -42.86 -63.42 -130.54
N ALA A 110 -43.13 -64.63 -130.04
CA ALA A 110 -43.30 -64.90 -128.62
C ALA A 110 -41.97 -64.70 -127.86
N SER A 111 -40.87 -65.26 -128.37
CA SER A 111 -39.54 -65.05 -127.78
C SER A 111 -39.10 -63.59 -127.82
N THR A 112 -39.41 -62.86 -128.89
CA THR A 112 -39.11 -61.42 -128.98
C THR A 112 -39.89 -60.62 -127.94
N LYS A 113 -41.17 -60.94 -127.74
CA LYS A 113 -41.99 -60.33 -126.67
C LYS A 113 -41.44 -60.65 -125.29
N GLN A 114 -41.15 -61.93 -125.02
CA GLN A 114 -40.60 -62.36 -123.74
C GLN A 114 -39.27 -61.66 -123.43
N LEU A 115 -38.34 -61.59 -124.38
CA LEU A 115 -37.08 -60.86 -124.21
C LEU A 115 -37.31 -59.36 -124.02
N GLY A 116 -38.32 -58.79 -124.67
CA GLY A 116 -38.76 -57.40 -124.45
C GLY A 116 -39.20 -57.16 -123.01
N ASP A 117 -40.09 -58.00 -122.50
CA ASP A 117 -40.62 -57.92 -121.13
C ASP A 117 -39.50 -58.14 -120.09
N GLU A 118 -38.65 -59.16 -120.29
CA GLU A 118 -37.49 -59.41 -119.42
C GLU A 118 -36.51 -58.23 -119.42
N SER A 119 -36.26 -57.63 -120.58
CA SER A 119 -35.42 -56.44 -120.70
C SER A 119 -36.02 -55.23 -119.98
N GLU A 120 -37.34 -55.06 -120.02
CA GLU A 120 -38.04 -53.99 -119.31
C GLU A 120 -37.98 -54.17 -117.79
N ILE A 121 -38.19 -55.39 -117.31
CA ILE A 121 -38.07 -55.73 -115.89
C ILE A 121 -36.64 -55.48 -115.41
N GLN A 122 -35.63 -55.92 -116.16
CA GLN A 122 -34.22 -55.67 -115.82
C GLN A 122 -33.88 -54.17 -115.83
N ARG A 123 -34.42 -53.41 -116.78
CA ARG A 123 -34.27 -51.94 -116.81
C ARG A 123 -34.97 -51.24 -115.65
N ALA A 124 -36.10 -51.76 -115.19
CA ALA A 124 -36.80 -51.24 -114.00
C ALA A 124 -36.00 -51.55 -112.72
N ALA A 125 -35.59 -52.81 -112.53
CA ALA A 125 -34.79 -53.22 -111.38
C ALA A 125 -33.45 -52.48 -111.29
N LYS A 126 -32.77 -52.25 -112.42
CA LYS A 126 -31.53 -51.47 -112.46
C LYS A 126 -31.74 -50.00 -112.07
N ARG A 127 -32.85 -49.39 -112.51
CA ARG A 127 -33.21 -48.02 -112.11
C ARG A 127 -33.47 -47.94 -110.61
N GLU A 128 -34.26 -48.86 -110.08
CA GLU A 128 -34.54 -48.91 -108.65
C GLU A 128 -33.27 -49.13 -107.81
N ALA A 129 -32.38 -50.03 -108.24
CA ALA A 129 -31.09 -50.25 -107.59
C ALA A 129 -30.21 -48.99 -107.60
N LEU A 130 -30.17 -48.24 -108.72
CA LEU A 130 -29.45 -46.96 -108.78
C LEU A 130 -30.06 -45.92 -107.84
N ASP A 131 -31.38 -45.82 -107.78
CA ASP A 131 -32.08 -44.89 -106.88
C ASP A 131 -31.85 -45.24 -105.40
N GLN A 132 -31.76 -46.53 -105.06
CA GLN A 132 -31.38 -46.99 -103.73
C GLN A 132 -29.92 -46.64 -103.42
N LEU A 133 -29.00 -46.88 -104.36
CA LEU A 133 -27.58 -46.59 -104.18
C LEU A 133 -27.33 -45.09 -104.00
N GLN A 134 -28.04 -44.24 -104.75
CA GLN A 134 -28.02 -42.78 -104.57
C GLN A 134 -28.63 -42.33 -103.24
N ARG A 135 -29.64 -43.03 -102.71
CA ARG A 135 -30.19 -42.75 -101.38
C ARG A 135 -29.17 -43.09 -100.29
N VAL A 136 -28.62 -44.29 -100.32
CA VAL A 136 -27.60 -44.73 -99.35
C VAL A 136 -26.37 -43.83 -99.41
N GLN A 137 -25.94 -43.41 -100.60
CA GLN A 137 -24.83 -42.47 -100.74
C GLN A 137 -25.12 -41.13 -100.07
N ARG A 138 -26.33 -40.59 -100.21
CA ARG A 138 -26.73 -39.34 -99.54
C ARG A 138 -26.79 -39.50 -98.03
N GLU A 139 -27.34 -40.61 -97.55
CA GLU A 139 -27.39 -40.92 -96.11
C GLU A 139 -25.99 -41.09 -95.51
N LEU A 140 -25.07 -41.74 -96.22
CA LEU A 140 -23.68 -41.88 -95.79
C LEU A 140 -23.00 -40.52 -95.67
N MET A 141 -23.12 -39.65 -96.69
CA MET A 141 -22.54 -38.31 -96.67
C MET A 141 -23.11 -37.47 -95.51
N ALA A 142 -24.43 -37.50 -95.30
CA ALA A 142 -25.07 -36.81 -94.18
C ALA A 142 -24.60 -37.35 -92.82
N SER A 143 -24.42 -38.68 -92.70
CA SER A 143 -23.89 -39.30 -91.48
C SER A 143 -22.43 -38.93 -91.22
N GLU A 144 -21.59 -38.84 -92.26
CA GLU A 144 -20.21 -38.38 -92.12
C GLU A 144 -20.13 -36.91 -91.70
N GLU A 145 -20.98 -36.05 -92.26
CA GLU A 145 -21.09 -34.64 -91.86
C GLU A 145 -21.52 -34.52 -90.40
N ALA A 146 -22.57 -35.23 -89.99
CA ALA A 146 -23.01 -35.26 -88.59
C ALA A 146 -21.91 -35.78 -87.64
N LEU A 147 -21.12 -36.77 -88.06
CA LEU A 147 -20.00 -37.27 -87.26
C LEU A 147 -18.89 -36.23 -87.13
N ARG A 148 -18.57 -35.49 -88.20
CA ARG A 148 -17.60 -34.37 -88.15
C ARG A 148 -18.11 -33.25 -87.22
N GLU A 149 -19.39 -32.89 -87.29
CA GLU A 149 -19.99 -31.90 -86.40
C GLU A 149 -19.93 -32.34 -84.94
N LEU A 150 -20.30 -33.58 -84.63
CA LEU A 150 -20.21 -34.15 -83.28
C LEU A 150 -18.76 -34.17 -82.77
N GLN A 151 -17.79 -34.49 -83.64
CA GLN A 151 -16.38 -34.47 -83.27
C GLN A 151 -15.90 -33.05 -82.95
N MET A 152 -16.36 -32.04 -83.69
CA MET A 152 -16.07 -30.63 -83.42
C MET A 152 -16.68 -30.18 -82.10
N LEU A 153 -17.96 -30.50 -81.85
CA LEU A 153 -18.65 -30.17 -80.61
C LEU A 153 -18.00 -30.86 -79.40
N SER A 154 -17.60 -32.12 -79.54
CA SER A 154 -16.89 -32.85 -78.48
C SER A 154 -15.56 -32.19 -78.14
N LYS A 155 -14.79 -31.76 -79.15
CA LYS A 155 -13.52 -31.05 -78.91
C LYS A 155 -13.74 -29.71 -78.22
N GLN A 156 -14.72 -28.93 -78.67
CA GLN A 156 -15.08 -27.67 -78.02
C GLN A 156 -15.48 -27.88 -76.57
N HIS A 157 -16.29 -28.91 -76.30
CA HIS A 157 -16.69 -29.24 -74.94
C HIS A 157 -15.51 -29.68 -74.06
N GLU A 158 -14.57 -30.48 -74.59
CA GLU A 158 -13.34 -30.83 -73.88
C GLU A 158 -12.48 -29.60 -73.56
N GLU A 159 -12.37 -28.64 -74.48
CA GLU A 159 -11.64 -27.39 -74.27
C GLU A 159 -12.33 -26.51 -73.21
N GLU A 160 -13.66 -26.37 -73.27
CA GLU A 160 -14.45 -25.68 -72.26
C GLU A 160 -14.27 -26.30 -70.87
N GLN A 161 -14.33 -27.64 -70.78
CA GLN A 161 -14.07 -28.35 -69.52
C GLN A 161 -12.65 -28.12 -69.01
N LYS A 162 -11.62 -28.18 -69.88
CA LYS A 162 -10.23 -27.89 -69.49
C LYS A 162 -10.08 -26.47 -68.96
N MET A 163 -10.72 -25.49 -69.61
CA MET A 163 -10.70 -24.09 -69.17
C MET A 163 -11.44 -23.91 -67.82
N ALA A 164 -12.59 -24.54 -67.64
CA ALA A 164 -13.33 -24.52 -66.40
C ALA A 164 -12.52 -25.15 -65.25
N HIS A 165 -11.88 -26.30 -65.49
CA HIS A 165 -11.00 -26.96 -64.51
C HIS A 165 -9.80 -26.08 -64.16
N ALA A 166 -9.11 -25.48 -65.14
CA ALA A 166 -7.99 -24.58 -64.90
C ALA A 166 -8.40 -23.35 -64.07
N LEU A 167 -9.59 -22.79 -64.32
CA LEU A 167 -10.12 -21.67 -63.55
C LEU A 167 -10.43 -22.08 -62.09
N VAL A 168 -11.04 -23.25 -61.88
CA VAL A 168 -11.30 -23.78 -60.53
C VAL A 168 -10.00 -24.05 -59.79
N GLU A 169 -9.03 -24.69 -60.45
CA GLU A 169 -7.71 -24.95 -59.87
C GLU A 169 -7.01 -23.63 -59.47
N GLN A 170 -7.08 -22.61 -60.32
CA GLN A 170 -6.51 -21.29 -60.01
C GLN A 170 -7.21 -20.63 -58.81
N LYS A 171 -8.55 -20.73 -58.71
CA LYS A 171 -9.30 -20.23 -57.55
C LYS A 171 -8.87 -20.92 -56.27
N LEU A 172 -8.76 -22.25 -56.28
CA LEU A 172 -8.30 -23.03 -55.14
C LEU A 172 -6.85 -22.68 -54.75
N ARG A 173 -5.95 -22.49 -55.71
CA ARG A 173 -4.58 -22.03 -55.46
C ARG A 173 -4.56 -20.66 -54.77
N ASN A 174 -5.40 -19.73 -55.23
CA ASN A 174 -5.51 -18.39 -54.63
C ASN A 174 -6.07 -18.46 -53.20
N GLU A 175 -7.08 -19.30 -52.95
CA GLU A 175 -7.64 -19.51 -51.61
C GLU A 175 -6.62 -20.14 -50.66
N ILE A 176 -5.87 -21.16 -51.11
CA ILE A 176 -4.78 -21.77 -50.35
C ILE A 176 -3.71 -20.73 -49.98
N LEU A 177 -3.31 -19.88 -50.93
CA LEU A 177 -2.35 -18.81 -50.68
C LEU A 177 -2.88 -17.79 -49.66
N HIS A 178 -4.16 -17.40 -49.77
CA HIS A 178 -4.78 -16.48 -48.83
C HIS A 178 -4.86 -17.07 -47.42
N LEU A 179 -5.33 -18.31 -47.28
CA LEU A 179 -5.41 -19.00 -46.00
C LEU A 179 -4.01 -19.23 -45.39
N SER A 180 -3.02 -19.57 -46.20
CA SER A 180 -1.63 -19.71 -45.74
C SER A 180 -1.09 -18.39 -45.18
N SER A 181 -1.35 -17.27 -45.89
CA SER A 181 -0.98 -15.94 -45.41
C SER A 181 -1.71 -15.56 -44.11
N GLN A 182 -2.99 -15.93 -43.96
CA GLN A 182 -3.72 -15.72 -42.71
C GLN A 182 -3.14 -16.55 -41.55
N VAL A 183 -2.80 -17.81 -41.79
CA VAL A 183 -2.17 -18.68 -40.79
C VAL A 183 -0.82 -18.11 -40.35
N GLU A 184 0.01 -17.66 -41.29
CA GLU A 184 1.30 -17.02 -41.01
C GLU A 184 1.11 -15.74 -40.16
N SER A 185 0.12 -14.92 -40.50
CA SER A 185 -0.23 -13.70 -39.75
C SER A 185 -0.69 -14.01 -38.32
N CYS A 186 -1.59 -14.98 -38.15
CA CYS A 186 -2.05 -15.44 -36.83
C CYS A 186 -0.89 -16.01 -36.01
N LYS A 187 0.00 -16.76 -36.65
CA LYS A 187 1.20 -17.32 -36.00
C LYS A 187 2.12 -16.20 -35.51
N LEU A 188 2.45 -15.23 -36.37
CA LEU A 188 3.25 -14.06 -36.00
C LEU A 188 2.61 -13.26 -34.87
N LEU A 189 1.29 -13.06 -34.90
CA LEU A 189 0.56 -12.38 -33.83
C LEU A 189 0.68 -13.16 -32.51
N SER A 190 0.50 -14.48 -32.54
CA SER A 190 0.63 -15.33 -31.35
C SER A 190 2.05 -15.34 -30.78
N GLU A 191 3.07 -15.36 -31.65
CA GLU A 191 4.48 -15.29 -31.26
C GLU A 191 4.80 -13.93 -30.64
N THR A 192 4.26 -12.85 -31.20
CA THR A 192 4.39 -11.50 -30.66
C THR A 192 3.73 -11.38 -29.28
N GLN A 193 2.49 -11.85 -29.13
CA GLN A 193 1.79 -11.88 -27.85
C GLN A 193 2.53 -12.71 -26.80
N LEU A 194 3.08 -13.87 -27.19
CA LEU A 194 3.88 -14.70 -26.30
C LEU A 194 5.18 -13.99 -25.88
N ALA A 195 5.84 -13.29 -26.81
CA ALA A 195 7.05 -12.52 -26.52
C ALA A 195 6.77 -11.34 -25.58
N GLU A 196 5.67 -10.60 -25.80
CA GLU A 196 5.21 -9.53 -24.91
C GLU A 196 4.89 -10.07 -23.51
N PHE A 197 4.16 -11.19 -23.43
CA PHE A 197 3.84 -11.84 -22.17
C PHE A 197 5.10 -12.28 -21.41
N LYS A 198 6.08 -12.88 -22.10
CA LYS A 198 7.38 -13.23 -21.52
C LYS A 198 8.11 -11.99 -21.01
N GLN A 199 8.12 -10.91 -21.78
CA GLN A 199 8.76 -9.66 -21.38
C GLN A 199 8.09 -9.03 -20.16
N THR A 200 6.76 -9.05 -20.08
CA THR A 200 6.02 -8.59 -18.89
C THR A 200 6.32 -9.49 -17.69
N GLN A 201 6.33 -10.80 -17.88
CA GLN A 201 6.66 -11.75 -16.83
C GLN A 201 8.09 -11.54 -16.30
N GLU A 202 9.07 -11.29 -17.16
CA GLU A 202 10.44 -10.97 -16.77
C GLU A 202 10.51 -9.65 -15.98
N ARG A 203 9.78 -8.61 -16.43
CA ARG A 203 9.68 -7.34 -15.68
C ARG A 203 9.06 -7.53 -14.30
N ASP A 204 8.00 -8.33 -14.21
CA ASP A 204 7.33 -8.63 -12.94
C ASP A 204 8.24 -9.44 -12.02
N GLN A 205 8.98 -10.42 -12.55
CA GLN A 205 9.99 -11.17 -11.79
C GLN A 205 11.11 -10.28 -11.27
N LEU A 206 11.61 -9.36 -12.10
CA LEU A 206 12.60 -8.37 -11.66
C LEU A 206 12.03 -7.47 -10.57
N ARG A 207 10.77 -7.04 -10.71
CA ARG A 207 10.10 -6.22 -9.70
C ARG A 207 9.90 -6.97 -8.37
N ILE A 208 9.55 -8.25 -8.43
CA ILE A 208 9.45 -9.11 -7.24
C ILE A 208 10.82 -9.19 -6.56
N ARG A 209 11.90 -9.47 -7.30
CA ARG A 209 13.27 -9.52 -6.75
C ARG A 209 13.69 -8.19 -6.12
N GLU A 210 13.36 -7.05 -6.73
CA GLU A 210 13.61 -5.73 -6.14
C GLU A 210 12.86 -5.53 -4.83
N LEU A 211 11.60 -5.94 -4.77
CA LEU A 211 10.78 -5.83 -3.55
C LEU A 211 11.27 -6.76 -2.45
N GLU A 212 11.65 -7.99 -2.80
CA GLU A 212 12.30 -8.95 -1.89
C GLU A 212 13.60 -8.38 -1.33
N ALA A 213 14.45 -7.79 -2.17
CA ALA A 213 15.68 -7.14 -1.73
C ALA A 213 15.41 -5.98 -0.76
N LYS A 214 14.43 -5.12 -1.07
CA LYS A 214 14.00 -4.02 -0.18
C LYS A 214 13.41 -4.54 1.13
N LEU A 215 12.69 -5.65 1.11
CA LEU A 215 12.14 -6.27 2.30
C LEU A 215 13.27 -6.80 3.19
N VAL A 216 14.25 -7.52 2.62
CA VAL A 216 15.43 -8.01 3.34
C VAL A 216 16.24 -6.84 3.91
N GLU A 217 16.45 -5.79 3.13
CA GLU A 217 17.12 -4.58 3.58
C GLU A 217 16.36 -3.92 4.74
N SER A 218 15.05 -3.72 4.62
CA SER A 218 14.21 -3.19 5.69
C SER A 218 14.24 -4.08 6.95
N GLN A 219 14.15 -5.40 6.81
CA GLN A 219 14.30 -6.35 7.92
C GLN A 219 15.67 -6.23 8.60
N SER A 220 16.75 -6.06 7.84
CA SER A 220 18.08 -5.85 8.40
C SER A 220 18.18 -4.53 9.18
N HIS A 221 17.57 -3.45 8.67
CA HIS A 221 17.48 -2.17 9.37
C HIS A 221 16.65 -2.28 10.66
N TRP A 222 15.49 -2.94 10.59
CA TRP A 222 14.64 -3.18 11.76
C TRP A 222 15.34 -3.99 12.83
N THR A 223 16.00 -5.09 12.46
CA THR A 223 16.75 -5.93 13.41
C THR A 223 17.95 -5.20 13.99
N ALA A 224 18.64 -4.35 13.22
CA ALA A 224 19.71 -3.49 13.72
C ALA A 224 19.19 -2.44 14.70
N ALA A 225 18.08 -1.77 14.37
CA ALA A 225 17.43 -0.79 15.25
C ALA A 225 16.92 -1.45 16.54
N GLU A 226 16.30 -2.62 16.45
CA GLU A 226 15.87 -3.41 17.62
C GLU A 226 17.07 -3.75 18.52
N ARG A 227 18.17 -4.24 17.94
CA ARG A 227 19.41 -4.47 18.69
C ARG A 227 19.93 -3.20 19.35
N GLN A 228 19.91 -2.06 18.65
CA GLN A 228 20.31 -0.79 19.23
C GLN A 228 19.42 -0.41 20.43
N MET A 229 18.09 -0.49 20.29
CA MET A 229 17.15 -0.21 21.38
C MET A 229 17.35 -1.15 22.57
N ILE A 230 17.63 -2.43 22.33
CA ILE A 230 17.99 -3.41 23.36
C ILE A 230 19.29 -2.99 24.07
N THR A 231 20.33 -2.59 23.33
CA THR A 231 21.59 -2.13 23.94
C THR A 231 21.40 -0.85 24.74
N GLU A 232 20.61 0.12 24.25
CA GLU A 232 20.29 1.35 24.98
C GLU A 232 19.50 1.06 26.26
N ARG A 233 18.50 0.17 26.18
CA ARG A 233 17.77 -0.32 27.36
C ARG A 233 18.72 -0.96 28.37
N ASP A 234 19.65 -1.80 27.94
CA ASP A 234 20.58 -2.47 28.84
C ASP A 234 21.56 -1.49 29.49
N VAL A 235 22.03 -0.48 28.75
CA VAL A 235 22.83 0.63 29.31
C VAL A 235 22.02 1.43 30.33
N LEU A 236 20.76 1.76 30.03
CA LEU A 236 19.88 2.47 30.97
C LEU A 236 19.60 1.62 32.22
N LYS A 237 19.38 0.31 32.06
CA LYS A 237 19.22 -0.63 33.18
C LYS A 237 20.48 -0.65 34.06
N GLN A 238 21.67 -0.70 33.47
CA GLN A 238 22.93 -0.61 34.23
C GLN A 238 23.07 0.73 34.96
N LYS A 239 22.75 1.85 34.31
CA LYS A 239 22.75 3.18 34.95
C LYS A 239 21.77 3.25 36.12
N LEU A 240 20.58 2.68 35.96
CA LEU A 240 19.55 2.65 37.00
C LEU A 240 19.98 1.77 38.18
N LEU A 241 20.57 0.60 37.93
CA LEU A 241 21.15 -0.24 38.99
C LEU A 241 22.25 0.51 39.75
N ALA A 242 23.18 1.16 39.04
CA ALA A 242 24.25 1.95 39.68
C ALA A 242 23.71 3.15 40.46
N ALA A 243 22.63 3.78 39.99
CA ALA A 243 21.95 4.84 40.74
C ALA A 243 21.26 4.29 41.99
N ASN A 244 20.62 3.13 41.89
CA ASN A 244 19.97 2.47 43.02
C ASN A 244 21.00 2.08 44.09
N GLU A 245 22.16 1.52 43.69
CA GLU A 245 23.27 1.24 44.60
C GLU A 245 23.76 2.51 45.32
N ARG A 246 23.84 3.65 44.61
CA ARG A 246 24.17 4.93 45.25
C ARG A 246 23.11 5.38 46.25
N VAL A 247 21.83 5.27 45.89
CA VAL A 247 20.72 5.62 46.79
C VAL A 247 20.71 4.73 48.03
N GLU A 248 20.99 3.43 47.89
CA GLU A 248 21.13 2.52 49.04
C GLU A 248 22.34 2.90 49.91
N LEU A 249 23.47 3.28 49.32
CA LEU A 249 24.63 3.80 50.06
C LEU A 249 24.32 5.12 50.78
N GLU A 250 23.58 6.02 50.13
CA GLU A 250 23.13 7.28 50.73
C GLU A 250 22.10 7.04 51.84
N SER A 251 21.17 6.10 51.65
CA SER A 251 20.16 5.68 52.63
C SER A 251 20.82 5.08 53.88
N THR A 252 21.78 4.18 53.70
CA THR A 252 22.55 3.59 54.80
C THR A 252 23.42 4.63 55.52
N SER A 253 24.03 5.56 54.78
CA SER A 253 24.75 6.70 55.37
C SER A 253 23.82 7.64 56.13
N ALA A 254 22.62 7.91 55.60
CA ALA A 254 21.59 8.71 56.26
C ALA A 254 21.08 8.04 57.54
N GLN A 255 20.84 6.72 57.52
CA GLN A 255 20.50 5.96 58.73
C GLN A 255 21.62 5.99 59.78
N GLN A 256 22.89 5.93 59.36
CA GLN A 256 24.04 6.09 60.26
C GLN A 256 24.10 7.50 60.87
N LEU A 257 23.86 8.54 60.07
CA LEU A 257 23.79 9.92 60.56
C LEU A 257 22.57 10.13 61.47
N GLU A 258 21.43 9.50 61.17
CA GLU A 258 20.23 9.58 61.99
C GLU A 258 20.43 8.91 63.35
N THR A 259 21.11 7.75 63.39
CA THR A 259 21.53 7.11 64.65
C THR A 259 22.55 7.94 65.44
N GLN A 260 23.45 8.66 64.77
CA GLN A 260 24.33 9.61 65.44
C GLN A 260 23.56 10.82 65.98
N LEU A 261 22.58 11.34 65.24
CA LEU A 261 21.74 12.45 65.68
C LEU A 261 20.83 12.08 66.84
N THR A 262 20.28 10.85 66.88
CA THR A 262 19.53 10.38 68.05
C THR A 262 20.43 10.24 69.27
N ALA A 263 21.64 9.70 69.14
CA ALA A 263 22.62 9.65 70.24
C ALA A 263 22.99 11.05 70.76
N ILE A 264 23.19 12.03 69.88
CA ILE A 264 23.43 13.43 70.26
C ILE A 264 22.20 14.04 70.95
N ARG A 265 20.98 13.74 70.49
CA ARG A 265 19.74 14.21 71.12
C ARG A 265 19.55 13.62 72.52
N GLU A 266 19.94 12.36 72.73
CA GLU A 266 19.91 11.71 74.04
C GLU A 266 20.97 12.26 75.00
N GLU A 267 22.18 12.57 74.51
CA GLU A 267 23.20 13.32 75.25
C GLU A 267 22.70 14.73 75.62
N LEU A 268 22.09 15.45 74.68
CA LEU A 268 21.50 16.77 74.94
C LEU A 268 20.38 16.68 75.99
N ALA A 269 19.50 15.67 75.91
CA ALA A 269 18.46 15.45 76.90
C ALA A 269 19.04 15.16 78.30
N ARG A 270 20.14 14.40 78.38
CA ARG A 270 20.88 14.20 79.64
C ARG A 270 21.43 15.51 80.19
N VAL A 271 22.07 16.33 79.35
CA VAL A 271 22.62 17.65 79.76
C VAL A 271 21.52 18.63 80.18
N VAL A 272 20.38 18.66 79.47
CA VAL A 272 19.22 19.49 79.84
C VAL A 272 18.63 19.03 81.17
N SER A 273 18.51 17.72 81.41
CA SER A 273 18.04 17.19 82.69
C SER A 273 18.96 17.57 83.86
N ALA A 274 20.29 17.54 83.65
CA ALA A 274 21.28 17.96 84.63
C ALA A 274 21.18 19.48 84.90
N SER A 275 21.05 20.29 83.84
CA SER A 275 20.81 21.74 83.94
C SER A 275 19.50 22.06 84.68
N ASP A 276 18.43 21.30 84.46
CA ASP A 276 17.15 21.55 85.14
C ASP A 276 17.17 21.10 86.61
N THR A 277 17.98 20.11 86.98
CA THR A 277 18.27 19.82 88.40
C THR A 277 19.09 20.92 89.07
N GLU A 278 20.03 21.54 88.37
CA GLU A 278 20.78 22.71 88.85
C GLU A 278 19.89 23.96 88.96
N ARG A 279 18.97 24.20 88.01
CA ARG A 279 17.97 25.29 88.10
C ARG A 279 17.02 25.11 89.27
N LYS A 280 16.60 23.87 89.59
CA LYS A 280 15.75 23.60 90.77
C LYS A 280 16.51 23.89 92.07
N ALA A 281 17.77 23.46 92.20
CA ALA A 281 18.62 23.81 93.33
C ALA A 281 18.86 25.33 93.46
N ASN A 282 19.03 26.03 92.34
CA ASN A 282 19.26 27.48 92.31
C ASN A 282 17.97 28.28 92.64
N SER A 283 16.79 27.77 92.28
CA SER A 283 15.50 28.36 92.67
C SER A 283 15.18 28.21 94.16
N GLN A 284 15.56 27.09 94.78
CA GLN A 284 15.48 26.90 96.23
C GLN A 284 16.41 27.85 96.98
N MET A 285 17.66 27.99 96.53
CA MET A 285 18.64 28.93 97.08
C MET A 285 18.19 30.40 96.93
N SER A 286 17.57 30.75 95.81
CA SER A 286 17.00 32.09 95.57
C SER A 286 15.82 32.40 96.51
N SER A 287 14.99 31.39 96.84
CA SER A 287 13.89 31.54 97.80
C SER A 287 14.38 31.78 99.24
N GLU A 288 15.48 31.14 99.64
CA GLU A 288 16.15 31.35 100.93
C GLU A 288 16.81 32.74 101.00
N VAL A 289 17.41 33.22 99.90
CA VAL A 289 17.96 34.58 99.80
C VAL A 289 16.87 35.65 99.91
N ILE A 290 15.66 35.41 99.39
CA ILE A 290 14.52 36.34 99.53
C ILE A 290 14.00 36.37 100.98
N GLN A 291 13.93 35.22 101.66
CA GLN A 291 13.57 35.16 103.09
C GLN A 291 14.62 35.85 103.98
N LEU A 292 15.91 35.64 103.71
CA LEU A 292 17.01 36.31 104.41
C LEU A 292 17.04 37.82 104.13
N LYS A 293 16.68 38.27 102.91
CA LYS A 293 16.50 39.70 102.59
C LYS A 293 15.36 40.35 103.36
N TYR A 294 14.22 39.66 103.53
CA TYR A 294 13.09 40.19 104.31
C TYR A 294 13.43 40.30 105.80
N GLN A 295 14.18 39.35 106.34
CA GLN A 295 14.69 39.39 107.71
C GLN A 295 15.72 40.52 107.91
N LEU A 296 16.62 40.74 106.94
CA LEU A 296 17.57 41.86 106.94
C LEU A 296 16.87 43.22 106.87
N GLN A 297 15.85 43.36 106.03
CA GLN A 297 15.09 44.62 105.90
C GLN A 297 14.26 44.93 107.14
N THR A 298 13.78 43.90 107.85
CA THR A 298 13.09 44.04 109.15
C THR A 298 14.07 44.44 110.26
N LEU A 299 15.28 43.87 110.26
CA LEU A 299 16.36 44.24 111.18
C LEU A 299 16.94 45.64 110.90
N GLU A 300 16.96 46.10 109.66
CA GLU A 300 17.34 47.48 109.32
C GLU A 300 16.31 48.51 109.78
N LYS A 301 15.01 48.16 109.75
CA LYS A 301 13.94 49.01 110.31
C LYS A 301 14.04 49.13 111.84
N THR A 302 14.30 48.04 112.55
CA THR A 302 14.51 48.08 114.01
C THR A 302 15.82 48.75 114.37
N ARG A 303 16.87 48.63 113.56
CA ARG A 303 18.12 49.40 113.71
C ARG A 303 17.88 50.91 113.57
N ALA A 304 17.09 51.34 112.58
CA ALA A 304 16.75 52.76 112.40
C ALA A 304 15.89 53.33 113.55
N GLN A 305 14.96 52.54 114.11
CA GLN A 305 14.20 52.92 115.32
C GLN A 305 15.11 53.02 116.56
N LEU A 306 16.04 52.08 116.75
CA LEU A 306 16.99 52.13 117.86
C LEU A 306 18.02 53.26 117.74
N TYR A 307 18.41 53.69 116.54
CA TYR A 307 19.24 54.89 116.35
C TYR A 307 18.50 56.19 116.65
N SER A 308 17.20 56.26 116.34
CA SER A 308 16.31 57.37 116.70
C SER A 308 16.11 57.48 118.22
N GLU A 309 15.88 56.35 118.88
CA GLU A 309 15.72 56.28 120.33
C GLU A 309 17.04 56.54 121.08
N ASN A 310 18.18 56.04 120.58
CA ASN A 310 19.51 56.33 121.14
C ASN A 310 19.93 57.80 120.95
N GLY A 311 19.40 58.50 119.93
CA GLY A 311 19.48 59.95 119.80
C GLY A 311 18.71 60.69 120.91
N ARG A 312 17.45 60.30 121.15
CA ARG A 312 16.64 60.85 122.26
C ARG A 312 17.25 60.58 123.63
N PHE A 313 17.78 59.39 123.88
CA PHE A 313 18.45 59.07 125.14
C PHE A 313 19.81 59.77 125.30
N LYS A 314 20.52 60.09 124.21
CA LYS A 314 21.70 60.97 124.27
C LYS A 314 21.32 62.41 124.62
N ASP A 315 20.25 62.95 124.05
CA ASP A 315 19.80 64.31 124.33
C ASP A 315 19.21 64.46 125.75
N GLU A 316 18.51 63.44 126.26
CA GLU A 316 18.06 63.38 127.65
C GLU A 316 19.22 63.17 128.63
N LYS A 317 20.25 62.39 128.24
CA LYS A 317 21.49 62.25 129.02
C LYS A 317 22.26 63.56 129.09
N TYR A 318 22.40 64.33 128.00
CA TYR A 318 23.08 65.63 128.03
C TYR A 318 22.31 66.68 128.83
N LYS A 319 20.97 66.68 128.77
CA LYS A 319 20.13 67.55 129.63
C LYS A 319 20.26 67.22 131.11
N LEU A 320 20.27 65.93 131.47
CA LEU A 320 20.48 65.50 132.85
C LEU A 320 21.92 65.69 133.32
N GLU A 321 22.93 65.54 132.44
CA GLU A 321 24.32 65.86 132.75
C GLU A 321 24.54 67.37 132.93
N ASP A 322 23.86 68.23 132.18
CA ASP A 322 23.91 69.69 132.35
C ASP A 322 23.16 70.15 133.60
N GLU A 323 22.03 69.51 133.96
CA GLU A 323 21.36 69.74 135.24
C GLU A 323 22.19 69.23 136.43
N ILE A 324 22.87 68.09 136.31
CA ILE A 324 23.81 67.58 137.32
C ILE A 324 25.06 68.46 137.41
N LYS A 325 25.57 69.02 136.30
CA LYS A 325 26.67 70.01 136.32
C LYS A 325 26.22 71.33 136.94
N ALA A 326 25.00 71.80 136.66
CA ALA A 326 24.46 73.02 137.28
C ALA A 326 24.22 72.85 138.79
N LEU A 327 23.75 71.67 139.23
CA LEU A 327 23.58 71.33 140.64
C LEU A 327 24.93 71.05 141.34
N ARG A 328 25.93 70.49 140.66
CA ARG A 328 27.31 70.36 141.16
C ARG A 328 27.99 71.72 141.27
N VAL A 329 27.84 72.62 140.31
CA VAL A 329 28.39 73.98 140.40
C VAL A 329 27.72 74.76 141.55
N ARG A 330 26.41 74.59 141.79
CA ARG A 330 25.74 75.17 142.99
C ARG A 330 26.18 74.53 144.31
N ALA A 331 26.42 73.22 144.33
CA ALA A 331 26.94 72.51 145.49
C ALA A 331 28.41 72.88 145.78
N ASP A 332 29.26 72.99 144.75
CA ASP A 332 30.65 73.43 144.83
C ASP A 332 30.77 74.92 145.18
N GLN A 333 29.80 75.75 144.82
CA GLN A 333 29.74 77.16 145.21
C GLN A 333 29.32 77.34 146.67
N LEU A 334 28.42 76.50 147.19
CA LEU A 334 28.05 76.46 148.62
C LEU A 334 29.12 75.77 149.48
N GLN A 335 29.80 74.75 148.96
CA GLN A 335 30.95 74.07 149.57
C GLN A 335 32.23 74.93 149.51
N GLY A 336 32.37 75.78 148.49
CA GLY A 336 33.37 76.83 148.36
C GLY A 336 33.15 77.97 149.36
N GLN A 337 31.90 78.40 149.58
CA GLN A 337 31.58 79.40 150.59
C GLN A 337 31.76 78.87 152.03
N LEU A 338 31.45 77.59 152.29
CA LEU A 338 31.77 76.94 153.57
C LEU A 338 33.27 76.71 153.77
N SER A 339 34.03 76.27 152.76
CA SER A 339 35.47 76.04 152.88
C SER A 339 36.29 77.34 152.98
N VAL A 340 35.84 78.44 152.38
CA VAL A 340 36.44 79.79 152.56
C VAL A 340 36.09 80.37 153.94
N SER A 341 34.89 80.14 154.46
CA SER A 341 34.50 80.55 155.83
C SER A 341 35.24 79.73 156.91
N THR A 342 35.47 78.43 156.67
CA THR A 342 36.14 77.53 157.61
C THR A 342 37.67 77.66 157.55
N SER A 343 38.26 77.94 156.39
CA SER A 343 39.71 78.18 156.26
C SER A 343 40.13 79.58 156.70
N SER A 344 39.26 80.61 156.58
CA SER A 344 39.54 81.93 157.15
C SER A 344 39.43 81.93 158.68
N THR A 345 38.47 81.21 159.28
CA THR A 345 38.38 81.05 160.74
C THR A 345 39.50 80.21 161.34
N VAL A 346 40.05 79.22 160.60
CA VAL A 346 41.22 78.43 161.04
C VAL A 346 42.54 79.20 160.90
N LYS A 347 42.72 80.00 159.83
CA LYS A 347 43.88 80.92 159.72
C LYS A 347 43.84 82.01 160.78
N VAL A 348 42.67 82.64 160.98
CA VAL A 348 42.48 83.64 162.04
C VAL A 348 42.69 83.02 163.42
N LYS A 349 42.24 81.78 163.69
CA LYS A 349 42.57 81.07 164.96
C LYS A 349 44.06 80.77 165.13
N ALA A 350 44.77 80.42 164.06
CA ALA A 350 46.21 80.11 164.11
C ALA A 350 47.07 81.38 164.24
N ASP A 351 46.61 82.49 163.68
CA ASP A 351 47.23 83.81 163.81
C ASP A 351 46.92 84.41 165.19
N TYR A 352 45.67 84.31 165.70
CA TYR A 352 45.36 84.66 167.09
C TYR A 352 46.04 83.74 168.11
N ALA A 353 46.29 82.47 167.81
CA ALA A 353 47.05 81.59 168.71
C ALA A 353 48.54 81.96 168.75
N ARG A 354 49.13 82.33 167.61
CA ARG A 354 50.51 82.87 167.56
C ARG A 354 50.63 84.22 168.21
N ASP A 355 49.67 85.12 167.98
CA ASP A 355 49.66 86.45 168.57
C ASP A 355 49.32 86.39 170.06
N LEU A 356 48.46 85.48 170.53
CA LEU A 356 48.25 85.23 171.96
C LEU A 356 49.46 84.60 172.64
N GLU A 357 50.23 83.75 171.96
CA GLU A 357 51.47 83.19 172.52
C GLU A 357 52.60 84.25 172.56
N LYS A 358 52.65 85.12 171.54
CA LYS A 358 53.55 86.27 171.49
C LYS A 358 53.16 87.32 172.54
N LEU A 359 51.88 87.65 172.69
CA LEU A 359 51.36 88.51 173.76
C LEU A 359 51.46 87.86 175.14
N ARG A 360 51.40 86.53 175.28
CA ARG A 360 51.71 85.85 176.54
C ARG A 360 53.19 85.92 176.88
N SER A 361 54.07 85.91 175.88
CA SER A 361 55.50 86.13 176.09
C SER A 361 55.82 87.60 176.41
N GLU A 362 55.16 88.55 175.75
CA GLU A 362 55.31 89.99 175.96
C GLU A 362 54.69 90.40 177.30
N HIS A 363 53.45 89.98 177.61
CA HIS A 363 52.86 90.13 178.94
C HIS A 363 53.58 89.30 179.99
N GLY A 364 54.25 88.20 179.65
CA GLY A 364 55.14 87.50 180.58
C GLY A 364 56.37 88.35 180.93
N VAL A 365 56.93 89.06 179.96
CA VAL A 365 58.03 90.02 180.15
C VAL A 365 57.54 91.26 180.91
N GLU A 366 56.35 91.78 180.59
CA GLU A 366 55.70 92.92 181.26
C GLU A 366 55.28 92.58 182.68
N ILE A 367 54.73 91.39 182.95
CA ILE A 367 54.36 90.90 184.29
C ILE A 367 55.62 90.67 185.12
N ASN A 368 56.69 90.13 184.54
CA ASN A 368 57.97 90.02 185.25
C ASN A 368 58.64 91.38 185.49
N ARG A 369 58.40 92.38 184.63
CA ARG A 369 58.86 93.76 184.81
C ARG A 369 58.02 94.48 185.86
N LEU A 370 56.70 94.35 185.82
CA LEU A 370 55.75 94.83 186.81
C LEU A 370 55.91 94.14 188.17
N GLN A 371 56.30 92.85 188.22
CA GLN A 371 56.64 92.17 189.47
C GLN A 371 58.00 92.61 190.01
N ARG A 372 58.97 92.95 189.15
CA ARG A 372 60.23 93.61 189.56
C ARG A 372 60.01 95.03 190.05
N ASP A 373 59.11 95.76 189.41
CA ASP A 373 58.83 97.15 189.71
C ASP A 373 57.84 97.28 190.90
N HIS A 374 56.92 96.32 191.09
CA HIS A 374 56.21 96.13 192.36
C HIS A 374 57.13 95.63 193.47
N GLY A 375 58.11 94.76 193.18
CA GLY A 375 59.14 94.39 194.15
C GLY A 375 59.96 95.59 194.60
N ARG A 376 60.36 96.44 193.67
CA ARG A 376 61.03 97.73 193.95
C ARG A 376 60.13 98.70 194.70
N ALA A 377 58.88 98.85 194.29
CA ALA A 377 57.92 99.70 194.98
C ALA A 377 57.62 99.19 196.40
N ILE A 378 57.67 97.87 196.66
CA ILE A 378 57.50 97.27 197.99
C ILE A 378 58.76 97.45 198.85
N GLU A 379 59.96 97.37 198.26
CA GLU A 379 61.19 97.67 198.99
C GLU A 379 61.33 99.17 199.29
N GLU A 380 60.94 100.06 198.37
CA GLU A 380 60.90 101.51 198.55
C GLU A 380 59.79 101.93 199.53
N LEU A 381 58.64 101.24 199.56
CA LEU A 381 57.62 101.39 200.61
C LEU A 381 58.15 100.92 201.97
N LYS A 382 58.85 99.77 202.03
CA LYS A 382 59.45 99.26 203.27
C LYS A 382 60.55 100.19 203.80
N ALA A 383 61.35 100.78 202.91
CA ALA A 383 62.39 101.73 203.27
C ALA A 383 61.80 103.07 203.73
N SER A 384 60.70 103.53 203.14
CA SER A 384 60.12 104.84 203.46
C SER A 384 59.08 104.84 204.57
N GLN A 385 58.30 103.77 204.73
CA GLN A 385 57.59 103.52 205.98
C GLN A 385 58.55 103.42 207.16
N ASN A 386 59.81 102.98 206.96
CA ASN A 386 60.84 103.08 208.00
C ASN A 386 61.25 104.54 208.28
N THR A 387 61.35 105.41 207.27
CA THR A 387 61.61 106.84 207.49
C THR A 387 60.41 107.56 208.10
N TYR A 388 59.19 107.16 207.76
CA TYR A 388 57.96 107.61 208.40
C TYR A 388 57.83 107.08 209.83
N LEU A 389 58.31 105.87 210.14
CA LEU A 389 58.39 105.33 211.50
C LEU A 389 59.46 106.03 212.35
N GLU A 390 60.59 106.44 211.77
CA GLU A 390 61.55 107.30 212.45
C GLU A 390 61.03 108.73 212.66
N TYR A 391 60.25 109.26 211.71
CA TYR A 391 59.66 110.59 211.89
C TYR A 391 58.45 110.56 212.83
N LEU A 392 57.62 109.52 212.82
CA LEU A 392 56.58 109.28 213.82
C LEU A 392 57.17 109.14 215.21
N LYS A 393 58.35 108.54 215.37
CA LYS A 393 59.08 108.61 216.66
C LYS A 393 59.41 110.05 217.06
N LYS A 394 59.50 110.98 216.11
CA LYS A 394 59.73 112.41 216.33
C LYS A 394 58.44 113.17 216.63
N GLU A 395 57.36 112.88 215.90
CA GLU A 395 56.00 113.27 216.25
C GLU A 395 55.66 112.83 217.70
N THR A 396 56.10 111.65 218.11
CA THR A 396 55.87 111.13 219.47
C THR A 396 56.70 111.85 220.53
N ALA A 397 57.84 112.46 220.19
CA ALA A 397 58.63 113.23 221.16
C ALA A 397 58.10 114.67 221.35
N GLU A 398 57.60 115.32 220.28
CA GLU A 398 57.15 116.71 220.36
C GLU A 398 55.73 116.85 220.94
N LEU A 399 54.84 115.89 220.63
CA LEU A 399 53.57 115.74 221.34
C LEU A 399 53.77 115.42 222.84
N GLN A 400 54.89 114.79 223.21
CA GLN A 400 55.22 114.46 224.61
C GLN A 400 55.76 115.68 225.39
N THR A 401 56.34 116.68 224.71
CA THR A 401 56.76 117.94 225.34
C THR A 401 55.69 119.04 225.37
N GLN A 402 54.72 119.13 224.44
CA GLN A 402 53.64 120.16 224.53
C GLN A 402 52.33 119.67 225.16
N GLY A 403 52.16 118.35 225.29
CA GLY A 403 51.29 117.78 226.32
C GLY A 403 51.70 118.18 227.75
N GLU A 404 52.98 118.47 228.02
CA GLU A 404 53.39 119.05 229.31
C GLU A 404 52.85 120.49 229.48
N GLU A 405 52.39 121.15 228.39
CA GLU A 405 51.77 122.47 228.40
C GLU A 405 50.23 122.46 228.44
N THR A 406 49.56 121.34 228.10
CA THR A 406 48.15 121.08 228.56
C THR A 406 47.98 121.33 230.06
N SER A 407 49.03 121.19 230.88
CA SER A 407 48.91 121.17 232.34
C SER A 407 48.79 122.55 233.00
N ARG A 408 49.27 123.66 232.40
CA ARG A 408 49.40 124.92 233.16
C ARG A 408 48.25 125.91 233.04
N GLN A 409 47.44 125.92 231.97
CA GLN A 409 46.39 126.97 231.82
C GLN A 409 44.93 126.51 231.96
N ALA A 410 44.68 125.20 232.08
CA ALA A 410 43.53 124.73 232.86
C ALA A 410 43.57 125.21 234.33
N ILE A 411 44.76 125.53 234.89
CA ILE A 411 44.99 125.94 236.29
C ILE A 411 44.79 127.45 236.52
N LEU A 412 44.58 128.24 235.48
CA LEU A 412 43.85 129.51 235.65
C LEU A 412 42.43 129.24 235.13
N THR A 413 41.84 128.13 235.58
CA THR A 413 41.00 128.03 236.79
C THR A 413 39.93 129.09 236.76
N LEU A 414 38.67 128.69 236.85
CA LEU A 414 38.00 128.29 238.11
C LEU A 414 37.95 129.44 239.12
N GLU A 415 39.01 130.22 239.25
CA GLU A 415 38.96 131.59 239.72
C GLU A 415 38.39 132.40 238.53
N GLU A 416 37.12 132.73 238.38
CA GLU A 416 36.24 133.22 239.40
C GLU A 416 34.79 133.00 238.94
N ARG A 417 34.32 131.74 239.03
CA ARG A 417 32.91 131.32 239.24
C ARG A 417 32.16 132.11 240.35
N VAL A 418 32.84 133.05 241.01
CA VAL A 418 32.43 133.87 242.14
C VAL A 418 32.51 135.32 241.71
N ARG A 419 31.51 135.86 241.04
CA ARG A 419 30.76 136.96 241.66
C ARG A 419 29.64 137.30 240.73
N TRP A 420 28.46 136.82 241.14
CA TRP A 420 27.46 137.70 241.73
C TRP A 420 26.60 138.22 240.58
N MET A 421 25.31 137.99 240.67
CA MET A 421 24.42 139.01 241.20
C MET A 421 24.63 140.35 240.50
N TYR A 422 23.51 140.85 240.00
CA TYR A 422 23.25 142.19 239.54
C TYR A 422 23.64 142.53 238.11
#